data_AF-H5XPU9-F1
#
_entry.id   AF-H5XPU9-F1
#
_cell.length_a   1.000
_cell.length_b   1.000
_cell.length_c   1.000
_cell.angle_alpha   90.00
_cell.angle_beta   90.00
_cell.angle_gamma   90.00
#
_symmetry.space_group_name_H-M   'P 1'
#
loop_
_entity.id
_entity.type
_entity.pdbx_description
1 polymer ?
#
loop_
_entity_poly.entity_id
_entity_poly.type
_entity_poly.pdbx_seq_one_letter_code
_entity_poly.pdbx_strand_id
1 'polypeptide(L)'
;MTSQPLREVEAYLQALSRVRSAVQRFHPGGQGLASILYLYRSRALEKAGLIQEGIEYNVHGFGCLFIESSGAEIDMDFLEEGTEIFDAWRIRRLSVSLDEEPLESLDEIVAECRNLVSLGRLLEPRSGWFSTVE
;
A
#
# COMPACT_ATOMS: atom_id res chain seq x y z
N MET A 1 6.05 27.20 4.37
CA MET A 1 4.68 26.74 4.69
C MET A 1 4.66 25.25 4.42
N THR A 2 4.47 24.43 5.46
CA THR A 2 4.25 22.99 5.28
C THR A 2 2.86 22.80 4.70
N SER A 3 2.76 22.38 3.44
CA SER A 3 1.48 21.95 2.87
C SER A 3 1.01 20.72 3.64
N GLN A 4 -0.25 20.70 4.06
CA GLN A 4 -0.87 19.49 4.60
C GLN A 4 -1.04 18.50 3.44
N PRO A 5 -0.75 17.20 3.63
CA PRO A 5 -0.95 16.22 2.58
C PRO A 5 -2.42 16.13 2.17
N LEU A 6 -2.67 15.83 0.89
CA LEU A 6 -4.01 15.53 0.41
C LEU A 6 -4.60 14.37 1.20
N ARG A 7 -5.91 14.45 1.45
CA ARG A 7 -6.63 13.53 2.32
C ARG A 7 -6.46 12.07 1.84
N GLU A 8 -6.53 11.84 0.54
CA GLU A 8 -6.40 10.52 -0.08
C GLU A 8 -5.02 9.92 0.13
N VAL A 9 -3.97 10.73 -0.06
CA VAL A 9 -2.59 10.29 0.15
C VAL A 9 -2.38 9.95 1.62
N GLU A 10 -2.84 10.81 2.53
CA GLU A 10 -2.74 10.56 3.97
C GLU A 10 -3.53 9.31 4.39
N ALA A 11 -4.77 9.17 3.94
CA ALA A 11 -5.62 8.02 4.24
C ALA A 11 -5.00 6.72 3.74
N TYR A 12 -4.44 6.72 2.52
CA TYR A 12 -3.74 5.56 1.97
C TYR A 12 -2.50 5.18 2.77
N LEU A 13 -1.66 6.15 3.14
CA LEU A 13 -0.46 5.88 3.94
C LEU A 13 -0.81 5.36 5.34
N GLN A 14 -1.89 5.86 5.95
CA GLN A 14 -2.39 5.35 7.22
C GLN A 14 -2.91 3.90 7.09
N ALA A 15 -3.66 3.59 6.02
CA ALA A 15 -4.15 2.24 5.75
C ALA A 15 -2.99 1.26 5.49
N LEU A 16 -2.03 1.65 4.67
CA LEU A 16 -0.81 0.88 4.39
C LEU A 16 -0.04 0.55 5.68
N SER A 17 0.11 1.53 6.59
CA SER A 17 0.76 1.33 7.89
C SER A 17 0.03 0.30 8.77
N ARG A 18 -1.31 0.30 8.77
CA ARG A 18 -2.11 -0.71 9.49
C ARG A 18 -1.89 -2.10 8.93
N VAL A 19 -1.96 -2.26 7.61
CA VAL A 19 -1.72 -3.54 6.94
C VAL A 19 -0.31 -4.05 7.24
N ARG A 20 0.72 -3.20 7.12
CA ARG A 20 2.11 -3.54 7.53
C ARG A 20 2.18 -4.10 8.93
N SER A 21 1.54 -3.41 9.86
CA SER A 21 1.51 -3.81 11.27
C SER A 21 0.84 -5.16 11.47
N ALA A 22 -0.26 -5.42 10.76
CA ALA A 22 -0.97 -6.70 10.83
C ALA A 22 -0.15 -7.86 10.24
N VAL A 23 0.50 -7.66 9.09
CA VAL A 23 1.38 -8.67 8.49
C VAL A 23 2.59 -8.96 9.37
N GLN A 24 3.19 -7.93 9.97
CA GLN A 24 4.30 -8.10 10.90
C GLN A 24 3.92 -8.95 12.13
N ARG A 25 2.68 -8.80 12.63
CA ARG A 25 2.15 -9.65 13.71
C ARG A 25 1.87 -11.08 13.25
N PHE A 26 1.35 -11.24 12.03
CA PHE A 26 1.05 -12.54 11.46
C PHE A 26 2.32 -13.36 11.15
N HIS A 27 3.39 -12.71 10.69
CA HIS A 27 4.67 -13.34 10.43
C HIS A 27 5.83 -12.58 11.10
N PRO A 28 5.99 -12.73 12.44
CA PRO A 28 7.09 -12.10 13.15
C PRO A 28 8.44 -12.63 12.64
N GLY A 29 9.29 -11.72 12.17
CA GLY A 29 10.59 -12.05 11.56
C GLY A 29 10.60 -12.02 10.03
N GLY A 30 9.44 -11.76 9.40
CA GLY A 30 9.35 -11.49 7.97
C GLY A 30 9.94 -10.14 7.55
N GLN A 31 10.12 -9.97 6.23
CA GLN A 31 10.52 -8.73 5.57
C GLN A 31 9.29 -7.86 5.24
N GLY A 32 8.48 -7.52 6.25
CA GLY A 32 7.27 -6.70 6.05
C GLY A 32 6.27 -7.35 5.10
N LEU A 33 5.56 -6.54 4.28
CA LEU A 33 4.50 -7.03 3.38
C LEU A 33 5.01 -7.96 2.28
N ALA A 34 6.26 -7.81 1.85
CA ALA A 34 6.88 -8.67 0.84
C ALA A 34 6.93 -10.15 1.28
N SER A 35 6.87 -10.40 2.59
CA SER A 35 6.78 -11.75 3.16
C SER A 35 5.59 -12.53 2.63
N ILE A 36 4.44 -11.88 2.40
CA ILE A 36 3.24 -12.57 1.89
C ILE A 36 3.49 -13.11 0.48
N LEU A 37 4.10 -12.29 -0.39
CA LEU A 37 4.47 -12.72 -1.74
C LEU A 37 5.51 -13.84 -1.71
N TYR A 38 6.52 -13.75 -0.83
CA TYR A 38 7.53 -14.79 -0.65
C TYR A 38 6.91 -16.12 -0.19
N LEU A 39 6.06 -16.08 0.84
CA LEU A 39 5.39 -17.26 1.37
C LEU A 39 4.48 -17.91 0.31
N TYR A 40 3.75 -17.12 -0.48
CA TYR A 40 2.98 -17.64 -1.61
C TYR A 40 3.88 -18.32 -2.66
N ARG A 41 4.98 -17.67 -3.08
CA ARG A 41 5.92 -18.24 -4.07
C ARG A 41 6.60 -19.52 -3.58
N SER A 42 6.85 -19.62 -2.28
CA SER A 42 7.39 -20.83 -1.64
C SER A 42 6.34 -21.91 -1.36
N ARG A 43 5.06 -21.66 -1.71
CA ARG A 43 3.90 -22.55 -1.46
C ARG A 43 3.59 -22.77 0.02
N ALA A 44 4.05 -21.88 0.88
CA ALA A 44 3.72 -21.89 2.31
C ALA A 44 2.37 -21.20 2.59
N LEU A 45 1.89 -20.35 1.67
CA LEU A 45 0.57 -19.74 1.68
C LEU A 45 -0.17 -19.98 0.37
N GLU A 46 -1.49 -20.06 0.47
CA GLU A 46 -2.39 -20.01 -0.68
C GLU A 46 -2.38 -18.60 -1.31
N LYS A 47 -2.85 -18.50 -2.56
CA LYS A 47 -2.90 -17.24 -3.31
C LYS A 47 -3.72 -16.16 -2.59
N ALA A 48 -4.81 -16.56 -1.95
CA ALA A 48 -5.68 -15.67 -1.19
C ALA A 48 -6.06 -16.32 0.13
N GLY A 49 -6.31 -15.49 1.14
CA GLY A 49 -6.65 -15.96 2.48
C GLY A 49 -6.86 -14.83 3.47
N LEU A 50 -6.89 -15.18 4.75
CA LEU A 50 -7.06 -14.25 5.85
C LEU A 50 -5.76 -14.11 6.63
N ILE A 51 -5.43 -12.87 6.94
CA ILE A 51 -4.45 -12.50 7.95
C ILE A 51 -5.19 -12.34 9.29
N GLN A 52 -4.44 -12.37 10.39
CA GLN A 52 -4.98 -11.99 11.69
C GLN A 52 -5.58 -10.57 11.63
N GLU A 53 -6.66 -10.32 12.39
CA GLU A 53 -7.43 -9.06 12.43
C GLU A 53 -8.49 -8.86 11.32
N GLY A 54 -8.83 -9.93 10.59
CA GLY A 54 -9.91 -9.87 9.60
C GLY A 54 -9.53 -9.12 8.33
N ILE A 55 -8.22 -9.00 8.06
CA ILE A 55 -7.68 -8.48 6.81
C ILE A 55 -7.54 -9.64 5.84
N GLU A 56 -8.23 -9.58 4.71
CA GLU A 56 -8.05 -10.52 3.61
C GLU A 56 -6.82 -10.11 2.78
N TYR A 57 -6.14 -11.10 2.20
CA TYR A 57 -5.07 -10.87 1.24
C TYR A 57 -5.34 -11.65 -0.05
N ASN A 58 -4.90 -11.10 -1.18
CA ASN A 58 -4.93 -11.75 -2.49
C ASN A 58 -3.68 -11.37 -3.29
N VAL A 59 -2.79 -12.33 -3.45
CA VAL A 59 -1.53 -12.16 -4.19
C VAL A 59 -1.79 -12.17 -5.68
N HIS A 60 -1.19 -11.20 -6.38
CA HIS A 60 -1.27 -11.08 -7.84
C HIS A 60 0.09 -10.65 -8.39
N GLY A 61 0.43 -11.01 -9.63
CA GLY A 61 1.69 -10.59 -10.29
C GLY A 61 2.93 -10.49 -9.37
N PHE A 62 3.35 -9.25 -9.12
CA PHE A 62 4.44 -8.88 -8.21
C PHE A 62 3.94 -8.14 -6.96
N GLY A 63 2.65 -8.21 -6.65
CA GLY A 63 1.99 -7.44 -5.60
C GLY A 63 1.03 -8.25 -4.75
N CYS A 64 0.30 -7.53 -3.91
CA CYS A 64 -0.74 -8.09 -3.07
C CYS A 64 -1.82 -7.03 -2.80
N LEU A 65 -3.07 -7.43 -3.00
CA LEU A 65 -4.22 -6.68 -2.54
C LEU A 65 -4.54 -7.13 -1.11
N PHE A 66 -4.73 -6.16 -0.22
CA PHE A 66 -5.28 -6.37 1.11
C PHE A 66 -6.64 -5.71 1.23
N ILE A 67 -7.58 -6.36 1.92
CA ILE A 67 -8.93 -5.84 2.15
C ILE A 67 -9.20 -5.85 3.65
N GLU A 68 -9.38 -4.67 4.24
CA GLU A 68 -9.78 -4.54 5.65
C GLU A 68 -11.28 -4.87 5.80
N SER A 69 -11.73 -5.21 7.02
CA SER A 69 -13.14 -5.50 7.31
C SER A 69 -14.10 -4.33 7.03
N SER A 70 -13.57 -3.11 6.88
CA SER A 70 -14.31 -1.92 6.45
C SER A 70 -14.62 -1.91 4.96
N GLY A 71 -14.04 -2.80 4.16
CA GLY A 71 -14.07 -2.78 2.70
C GLY A 71 -12.91 -1.99 2.07
N ALA A 72 -12.05 -1.35 2.87
CA ALA A 72 -10.89 -0.64 2.36
C ALA A 72 -9.96 -1.59 1.58
N GLU A 73 -9.70 -1.26 0.31
CA GLU A 73 -8.77 -1.97 -0.56
C GLU A 73 -7.40 -1.26 -0.58
N ILE A 74 -6.39 -1.94 -0.05
CA ILE A 74 -5.00 -1.49 -0.04
C ILE A 74 -4.21 -2.38 -1.00
N ASP A 75 -3.96 -1.88 -2.19
CA ASP A 75 -3.21 -2.58 -3.24
C ASP A 75 -1.80 -1.99 -3.40
N MET A 76 -0.82 -2.84 -3.71
CA MET A 76 0.57 -2.45 -3.94
C MET A 76 1.33 -3.54 -4.70
N ASP A 77 2.46 -3.16 -5.28
CA ASP A 77 3.45 -4.07 -5.86
C ASP A 77 4.74 -4.08 -5.03
N PHE A 78 5.60 -5.05 -5.30
CA PHE A 78 6.95 -5.17 -4.75
C PHE A 78 7.99 -5.12 -5.86
N LEU A 79 9.04 -4.32 -5.68
CA LEU A 79 10.25 -4.42 -6.50
C LEU A 79 11.06 -5.68 -6.11
N GLU A 80 12.06 -6.04 -6.92
CA GLU A 80 12.89 -7.25 -6.71
C GLU A 80 13.55 -7.32 -5.33
N GLU A 81 13.85 -6.16 -4.72
CA GLU A 81 14.45 -6.02 -3.39
C GLU A 81 13.42 -6.10 -2.25
N GLY A 82 12.14 -6.35 -2.56
CA GLY A 82 11.05 -6.37 -1.58
C GLY A 82 10.48 -4.99 -1.25
N THR A 83 11.01 -3.92 -1.87
CA THR A 83 10.50 -2.55 -1.69
C THR A 83 9.04 -2.45 -2.12
N GLU A 84 8.20 -2.05 -1.18
CA GLU A 84 6.79 -1.77 -1.41
C GLU A 84 6.61 -0.53 -2.28
N ILE A 85 5.84 -0.65 -3.35
CA ILE A 85 5.56 0.45 -4.28
C ILE A 85 4.07 0.59 -4.56
N PHE A 86 3.64 1.83 -4.70
CA PHE A 86 2.27 2.19 -5.06
C PHE A 86 2.25 3.38 -6.01
N ASP A 87 1.12 3.61 -6.66
CA ASP A 87 0.91 4.71 -7.60
C ASP A 87 -0.38 5.45 -7.25
N ALA A 88 -0.65 6.55 -7.95
CA ALA A 88 -1.86 7.35 -7.73
C ALA A 88 -3.16 6.58 -7.98
N TRP A 89 -3.15 5.57 -8.85
CA TRP A 89 -4.34 4.75 -9.11
C TRP A 89 -4.69 3.89 -7.89
N ARG A 90 -3.68 3.28 -7.25
CA ARG A 90 -3.85 2.51 -6.00
C ARG A 90 -4.31 3.37 -4.83
N ILE A 91 -3.79 4.60 -4.74
CA ILE A 91 -4.26 5.57 -3.74
C ILE A 91 -5.74 5.90 -3.97
N ARG A 92 -6.13 6.22 -5.21
CA ARG A 92 -7.52 6.51 -5.56
C ARG A 92 -8.46 5.33 -5.35
N ARG A 93 -7.98 4.11 -5.63
CA ARG A 93 -8.73 2.87 -5.44
C ARG A 93 -9.21 2.69 -4.00
N LEU A 94 -8.40 3.08 -3.01
CA LEU A 94 -8.81 3.05 -1.61
C LEU A 94 -10.08 3.88 -1.38
N SER A 95 -10.13 5.13 -1.85
CA SER A 95 -11.32 5.99 -1.68
C SER A 95 -12.55 5.37 -2.34
N VAL A 96 -12.39 4.87 -3.56
CA VAL A 96 -13.49 4.19 -4.29
C VAL A 96 -13.99 2.95 -3.55
N SER A 97 -13.09 2.17 -2.94
CA SER A 97 -13.47 0.96 -2.19
C SER A 97 -14.27 1.24 -0.92
N LEU A 98 -14.20 2.47 -0.42
CA LEU A 98 -14.93 2.93 0.76
C LEU A 98 -16.24 3.65 0.40
N ASP A 99 -16.69 3.52 -0.86
CA ASP A 99 -17.81 4.27 -1.43
C ASP A 99 -17.66 5.80 -1.25
N GLU A 100 -16.43 6.30 -1.15
CA GLU A 100 -16.13 7.72 -1.13
C GLU A 100 -15.93 8.21 -2.58
N GLU A 101 -16.56 9.33 -2.93
CA GLU A 101 -16.27 10.04 -4.18
C GLU A 101 -14.83 10.58 -4.12
N PRO A 102 -13.91 10.14 -5.01
CA PRO A 102 -12.54 10.65 -5.00
C PRO A 102 -12.56 12.15 -5.26
N LEU A 103 -12.00 12.91 -4.33
CA LEU A 103 -12.02 14.37 -4.39
C LEU A 103 -10.96 14.89 -5.36
N GLU A 104 -9.87 14.12 -5.52
CA GLU A 104 -8.67 14.51 -6.24
C GLU A 104 -8.54 13.75 -7.58
N SER A 105 -8.03 14.45 -8.58
CA SER A 105 -7.55 13.83 -9.82
C SER A 105 -6.29 13.00 -9.58
N LEU A 106 -5.99 12.07 -10.50
CA LEU A 106 -4.74 11.30 -10.43
C LEU A 106 -3.52 12.22 -10.50
N ASP A 107 -3.58 13.31 -11.27
CA ASP A 107 -2.48 14.27 -11.40
C ASP A 107 -2.23 15.03 -10.10
N GLU A 108 -3.28 15.39 -9.35
CA GLU A 108 -3.17 16.01 -8.02
C GLU A 108 -2.55 15.05 -7.00
N ILE A 109 -2.98 13.78 -7.01
CA ILE A 109 -2.39 12.74 -6.16
C ILE A 109 -0.90 12.55 -6.48
N VAL A 110 -0.53 12.49 -7.78
CA VAL A 110 0.87 12.41 -8.21
C VAL A 110 1.66 13.64 -7.77
N ALA A 111 1.11 14.84 -7.95
CA ALA A 111 1.75 16.08 -7.54
C ALA A 111 2.02 16.11 -6.04
N GLU A 112 1.06 15.67 -5.23
CA GLU A 112 1.23 15.57 -3.78
C GLU A 112 2.24 14.50 -3.38
N CYS A 113 2.23 13.33 -4.02
CA CYS A 113 3.26 12.32 -3.76
C CYS A 113 4.65 12.86 -4.05
N ARG A 114 4.84 13.60 -5.16
CA ARG A 114 6.11 14.27 -5.49
C ARG A 114 6.48 15.39 -4.53
N ASN A 115 5.50 16.13 -4.02
CA ASN A 115 5.70 17.09 -2.95
C ASN A 115 6.26 16.38 -1.70
N LEU A 116 5.65 15.26 -1.28
CA LEU A 116 6.14 14.44 -0.17
C LEU A 116 7.53 13.84 -0.42
N VAL A 117 7.86 13.48 -1.66
CA VAL A 117 9.22 13.09 -2.05
C VAL A 117 10.21 14.24 -1.85
N SER A 118 9.86 15.46 -2.28
CA SER A 118 10.71 16.65 -2.09
C SER A 118 10.95 17.00 -0.62
N LEU A 119 10.00 16.63 0.25
CA LEU A 119 10.06 16.79 1.70
C LEU A 119 10.77 15.62 2.40
N GLY A 120 11.24 14.61 1.66
CA GLY A 120 11.88 13.42 2.21
C GLY A 120 10.94 12.51 3.00
N ARG A 121 9.63 12.55 2.75
CA ARG A 121 8.61 11.73 3.41
C ARG A 121 8.21 10.50 2.60
N LEU A 122 8.45 10.52 1.29
CA LEU A 122 8.30 9.39 0.38
C LEU A 122 9.58 9.27 -0.47
N LEU A 123 9.73 8.14 -1.14
CA LEU A 123 10.69 7.90 -2.21
C LEU A 123 9.93 7.73 -3.53
N GLU A 124 10.57 8.04 -4.65
CA GLU A 124 10.08 7.72 -6.01
C GLU A 124 11.10 6.82 -6.71
N PRO A 125 11.12 5.49 -6.44
CA PRO A 125 12.12 4.59 -7.02
C PRO A 125 12.07 4.53 -8.55
N ARG A 126 10.88 4.77 -9.13
CA ARG A 126 10.66 4.92 -10.58
C ARG A 126 9.61 6.00 -10.79
N SER A 127 9.67 6.69 -11.92
CA SER A 127 8.71 7.76 -12.26
C SER A 127 7.26 7.28 -12.10
N GLY A 128 6.50 7.93 -11.21
CA GLY A 128 5.11 7.61 -10.90
C GLY A 128 4.89 6.46 -9.91
N TRP A 129 5.95 5.83 -9.41
CA TRP A 129 5.90 4.80 -8.36
C TRP A 129 6.53 5.32 -7.09
N PHE A 130 5.76 5.28 -6.02
CA PHE A 130 6.12 5.84 -4.73
C PHE A 130 6.31 4.74 -3.69
N SER A 131 7.17 5.02 -2.72
CA SER A 131 7.39 4.16 -1.56
C SER A 131 7.51 5.02 -0.31
N THR A 132 7.25 4.45 0.86
CA THR A 132 7.49 5.15 2.13
C THR A 132 8.97 5.16 2.46
N VAL A 133 9.44 6.21 3.15
CA VAL A 133 10.74 6.14 3.85
C VAL A 133 10.63 5.17 5.03
N GLU A 134 11.64 4.34 5.23
CA GLU A 134 11.79 3.47 6.42
C GLU A 134 12.30 4.26 7.64
#